data_AF-A0A811RK82-F1
#
_entry.id   AF-A0A811RK82-F1
#
_cell.length_a   1.000
_cell.length_b   1.000
_cell.length_c   1.000
_cell.angle_alpha   90.00
_cell.angle_beta   90.00
_cell.angle_gamma   90.00
#
_symmetry.space_group_name_H-M   'P 1'
#
loop_
_entity.id
_entity.type
_entity.pdbx_description
1 polymer ?
#
loop_
_entity_poly.entity_id
_entity_poly.type
_entity_poly.pdbx_seq_one_letter_code
_entity_poly.pdbx_strand_id
1 'polypeptide(L)'
;MTTMNTCSSSLLLAVAAAAVVCTFAPSPATADPYLCPWRTVAHPEDPFIQNLGSWAVDQQHTVMHFEKVESAKAQGVGQCTSMTRNYELIILASIRGTPRRR
;
A
#
# COMPACT_ATOMS: atom_id res chain seq x y z
N MET A 1 -59.81 18.94 -35.30
CA MET A 1 -60.24 20.36 -35.33
C MET A 1 -59.45 21.08 -34.26
N THR A 2 -58.33 21.71 -34.65
CA THR A 2 -58.13 23.18 -34.72
C THR A 2 -58.37 23.82 -33.34
N THR A 3 -57.36 24.45 -32.70
CA THR A 3 -56.66 25.61 -33.26
C THR A 3 -55.29 25.79 -32.60
N MET A 4 -54.27 26.07 -33.40
CA MET A 4 -53.00 26.66 -32.99
C MET A 4 -53.23 28.06 -32.43
N ASN A 5 -52.60 28.40 -31.31
CA ASN A 5 -52.32 29.79 -30.96
C ASN A 5 -50.81 30.02 -31.03
N THR A 6 -50.40 30.63 -32.13
CA THR A 6 -49.07 31.17 -32.38
C THR A 6 -48.95 32.58 -31.76
N CYS A 7 -47.70 33.05 -31.63
CA CYS A 7 -47.26 34.44 -31.42
C CYS A 7 -47.17 34.84 -29.93
N SER A 8 -46.13 35.48 -29.40
CA SER A 8 -44.90 36.09 -29.93
C SER A 8 -44.05 36.45 -28.71
N SER A 9 -42.72 36.42 -28.84
CA SER A 9 -41.80 37.48 -28.36
C SER A 9 -40.40 36.91 -28.09
N SER A 10 -39.52 37.23 -29.04
CA SER A 10 -38.26 37.92 -28.78
C SER A 10 -37.27 37.29 -27.80
N LEU A 11 -36.23 36.70 -28.40
CA LEU A 11 -34.81 37.00 -28.12
C LEU A 11 -34.49 37.53 -26.72
N LEU A 12 -33.79 36.72 -25.93
CA LEU A 12 -32.56 37.20 -25.29
C LEU A 12 -31.60 36.01 -25.13
N LEU A 13 -30.49 36.10 -25.87
CA LEU A 13 -29.30 35.30 -25.64
C LEU A 13 -28.85 35.48 -24.19
N ALA A 14 -28.75 34.38 -23.45
CA ALA A 14 -27.82 34.29 -22.34
C ALA A 14 -26.96 33.05 -22.58
N VAL A 15 -25.93 33.23 -23.40
CA VAL A 15 -24.77 32.33 -23.39
C VAL A 15 -24.06 32.58 -22.06
N ALA A 16 -24.55 31.94 -21.01
CA ALA A 16 -23.78 31.80 -19.79
C ALA A 16 -22.73 30.74 -20.09
N ALA A 17 -21.54 31.21 -20.48
CA ALA A 17 -20.35 30.38 -20.53
C ALA A 17 -20.15 29.81 -19.12
N ALA A 18 -20.59 28.58 -18.91
CA ALA A 18 -20.22 27.79 -17.75
C ALA A 18 -18.73 27.50 -17.90
N ALA A 19 -17.90 28.41 -17.39
CA ALA A 19 -16.52 28.10 -17.06
C ALA A 19 -16.58 26.92 -16.10
N VAL A 20 -16.33 25.72 -16.62
CA VAL A 20 -16.08 24.53 -15.81
C VAL A 20 -14.78 24.83 -15.08
N VAL A 21 -14.91 25.47 -13.92
CA VAL A 21 -13.88 25.48 -12.92
C VAL A 21 -13.84 24.02 -12.48
N CYS A 22 -12.88 23.27 -13.01
CA CYS A 22 -12.43 22.03 -12.37
C CYS A 22 -11.96 22.44 -10.98
N THR A 23 -12.89 22.47 -10.02
CA THR A 23 -12.55 22.54 -8.62
C THR A 23 -11.79 21.26 -8.34
N PHE A 24 -10.47 21.34 -8.35
CA PHE A 24 -9.61 20.37 -7.68
C PHE A 24 -10.00 20.43 -6.21
N ALA A 25 -11.06 19.70 -5.84
CA ALA A 25 -11.33 19.41 -4.46
C ALA A 25 -10.06 18.71 -3.96
N PRO A 26 -9.33 19.26 -2.98
CA PRO A 26 -8.23 18.51 -2.40
C PRO A 26 -8.86 17.22 -1.86
N SER A 27 -8.45 16.08 -2.42
CA SER A 27 -8.73 14.80 -1.79
C SER A 27 -8.27 14.93 -0.34
N PRO A 28 -9.08 14.52 0.65
CA PRO A 28 -8.61 14.51 2.02
C PRO A 28 -7.33 13.68 2.02
N ALA A 29 -6.22 14.31 2.40
CA ALA A 29 -5.00 13.59 2.68
C ALA A 29 -5.34 12.68 3.85
N THR A 30 -5.60 11.40 3.57
CA THR A 30 -5.69 10.37 4.61
C THR A 30 -4.38 10.47 5.37
N ALA A 31 -4.43 10.90 6.62
CA ALA A 31 -3.23 10.94 7.45
C ALA A 31 -2.60 9.55 7.41
N ASP A 32 -1.30 9.50 7.08
CA ASP A 32 -0.57 8.24 7.05
C ASP A 32 -0.76 7.50 8.39
N PRO A 33 -0.91 6.16 8.37
CA PRO A 33 -1.10 5.42 9.59
C PRO A 33 0.08 5.68 10.53
N TYR A 34 -0.22 5.95 11.80
CA TYR A 34 0.82 6.14 12.81
C TYR A 34 1.76 4.94 12.83
N LEU A 35 3.06 5.19 12.69
CA LEU A 35 4.08 4.14 12.73
C LEU A 35 4.76 4.15 14.09
N CYS A 36 4.67 3.03 14.80
CA CYS A 36 5.34 2.88 16.08
C CYS A 36 6.88 2.84 15.91
N PRO A 37 7.67 3.00 16.97
CA PRO A 37 9.11 2.77 16.86
C PRO A 37 9.41 1.32 16.48
N TRP A 38 10.44 1.12 15.64
CA TRP A 38 10.99 -0.20 15.38
C TRP A 38 11.48 -0.85 16.68
N ARG A 39 11.19 -2.14 16.85
CA ARG A 39 11.66 -2.94 17.98
C ARG A 39 12.34 -4.20 17.47
N THR A 40 13.46 -4.56 18.07
CA THR A 40 14.13 -5.84 17.82
C THR A 40 13.21 -6.98 18.24
N VAL A 41 13.08 -7.98 17.37
CA VAL A 41 12.38 -9.23 17.70
C VAL A 41 13.31 -10.07 18.57
N ALA A 42 12.84 -10.47 19.75
CA ALA A 42 13.67 -11.19 20.73
C ALA A 42 14.08 -12.59 20.26
N HIS A 43 13.18 -13.27 19.54
CA HIS A 43 13.34 -14.66 19.10
C HIS A 43 13.15 -14.75 17.57
N PRO A 44 14.17 -14.39 16.77
CA PRO A 44 14.08 -14.54 15.31
C PRO A 44 13.85 -16.01 14.89
N GLU A 45 14.26 -16.98 15.72
CA GLU A 45 14.03 -18.42 15.55
C GLU A 45 12.56 -18.84 15.68
N ASP A 46 11.67 -17.96 16.16
CA ASP A 46 10.25 -18.27 16.29
C ASP A 46 9.67 -18.74 14.95
N PRO A 47 8.87 -19.82 14.93
CA PRO A 47 8.34 -20.39 13.69
C PRO A 47 7.60 -19.38 12.81
N PHE A 48 6.89 -18.43 13.43
CA PHE A 48 6.21 -17.36 12.70
C PHE A 48 7.19 -16.46 11.94
N ILE A 49 8.31 -16.06 12.57
CA ILE A 49 9.32 -15.20 11.95
C ILE A 49 10.09 -15.96 10.87
N GLN A 50 10.43 -17.23 11.12
CA GLN A 50 11.07 -18.08 10.12
C GLN A 50 10.17 -18.28 8.88
N ASN A 51 8.86 -18.46 9.08
CA ASN A 51 7.90 -18.56 7.97
C ASN A 51 7.80 -17.27 7.16
N LEU A 52 7.84 -16.10 7.81
CA LEU A 52 7.92 -14.82 7.09
C LEU A 52 9.20 -14.72 6.26
N GLY A 53 10.33 -15.17 6.81
CA GLY A 53 11.60 -15.24 6.09
C GLY A 53 11.54 -16.16 4.87
N SER A 54 11.00 -17.37 5.04
CA SER A 54 10.80 -18.32 3.94
C SER A 54 9.91 -17.73 2.85
N TRP A 55 8.76 -17.16 3.24
CA TRP A 55 7.85 -16.51 2.30
C TRP A 55 8.52 -15.37 1.53
N ALA A 56 9.34 -14.54 2.19
CA ALA A 56 10.05 -13.44 1.55
C ALA A 56 11.10 -13.91 0.53
N VAL A 57 11.74 -15.07 0.78
CA VAL A 57 12.63 -15.72 -0.19
C VAL A 57 11.84 -16.27 -1.37
N ASP A 58 10.66 -16.84 -1.15
CA ASP A 58 9.80 -17.37 -2.21
C ASP A 58 9.25 -16.28 -3.15
N GLN A 59 9.22 -15.01 -2.73
CA GLN A 59 8.81 -13.88 -3.58
C GLN A 59 9.90 -13.46 -4.60
N GLN A 60 11.10 -14.02 -4.51
CA GLN A 60 12.22 -13.62 -5.35
C GLN A 60 12.12 -14.28 -6.72
N HIS A 61 12.49 -13.54 -7.78
CA HIS A 61 12.48 -14.08 -9.15
C HIS A 61 13.52 -15.20 -9.38
N THR A 62 14.54 -15.27 -8.51
CA THR A 62 15.58 -16.30 -8.54
C THR A 62 15.27 -17.37 -7.51
N VAL A 63 15.36 -18.64 -7.92
CA VAL A 63 15.19 -19.77 -7.01
C VAL A 63 16.31 -19.77 -5.96
N MET A 64 15.94 -19.38 -4.75
CA MET A 64 16.80 -19.39 -3.57
C MET A 64 16.28 -20.40 -2.56
N HIS A 65 17.19 -20.96 -1.78
CA HIS A 65 16.89 -21.82 -0.65
C HIS A 65 16.98 -21.00 0.63
N PHE A 66 15.85 -20.86 1.33
CA PHE A 66 15.80 -20.25 2.65
C PHE A 66 16.58 -21.09 3.67
N GLU A 67 17.49 -20.47 4.42
CA GLU A 67 18.26 -21.17 5.46
C GLU A 67 17.78 -20.81 6.86
N LYS A 68 17.70 -19.50 7.16
CA LYS A 68 17.16 -18.97 8.42
C LYS A 68 16.98 -17.45 8.36
N VAL A 69 16.15 -16.92 9.24
CA VAL A 69 16.25 -15.50 9.66
C VAL A 69 17.34 -15.36 10.72
N GLU A 70 18.31 -14.48 10.50
CA GLU A 70 19.41 -14.21 11.45
C GLU A 70 19.04 -13.16 12.49
N SER A 71 18.29 -12.14 12.08
CA SER A 71 17.74 -11.12 12.98
C SER A 71 16.52 -10.47 12.35
N ALA A 72 15.67 -9.88 13.19
CA ALA A 72 14.47 -9.22 12.75
C ALA A 72 14.15 -7.98 13.59
N LYS A 73 13.52 -6.99 12.97
CA LYS A 73 12.83 -5.89 13.64
C LYS A 73 11.37 -5.87 13.21
N ALA A 74 10.51 -5.39 14.09
CA ALA A 74 9.09 -5.22 13.83
C ALA A 74 8.63 -3.80 14.18
N GLN A 75 7.68 -3.29 13.40
CA GLN A 75 7.06 -1.99 13.59
C GLN A 75 5.55 -2.13 13.54
N GLY A 76 4.85 -1.73 14.60
CA GLY A 76 3.38 -1.66 14.60
C GLY A 76 2.87 -0.54 13.68
N VAL A 77 1.78 -0.82 12.97
CA VAL A 77 1.09 0.13 12.09
C VAL A 77 -0.27 0.48 12.69
N GLY A 78 -0.55 1.77 12.86
CA GLY A 78 -1.73 2.29 13.55
C GLY A 78 -1.52 2.34 15.07
N GLN A 79 -2.47 1.79 15.83
CA GLN A 79 -2.29 1.66 17.28
C GLN A 79 -1.18 0.64 17.55
N CYS A 80 -0.21 0.94 18.44
CA CYS A 80 0.94 0.05 18.69
C CYS A 80 0.62 -1.32 19.29
N THR A 81 -0.65 -1.55 19.61
CA THR A 81 -1.24 -2.81 20.04
C THR A 81 -1.89 -3.60 18.89
N SER A 82 -1.95 -3.03 17.68
CA SER A 82 -2.49 -3.66 16.48
C SER A 82 -1.70 -4.92 16.10
N MET A 83 -2.40 -5.86 15.46
CA MET A 83 -1.79 -7.07 14.89
C MET A 83 -1.05 -6.79 13.59
N THR A 84 -1.33 -5.66 12.92
CA THR A 84 -0.66 -5.27 11.67
C THR A 84 0.74 -4.72 11.96
N ARG A 85 1.75 -5.34 11.34
CA ARG A 85 3.16 -4.97 11.54
C ARG A 85 3.94 -5.00 10.23
N ASN A 86 4.87 -4.06 10.10
CA ASN A 86 5.95 -4.15 9.14
C ASN A 86 7.10 -4.93 9.77
N TYR A 87 7.84 -5.68 8.96
CA TYR A 87 9.00 -6.47 9.39
C TYR A 87 10.22 -6.11 8.54
N GLU A 88 11.37 -5.95 9.19
CA GLU A 88 12.69 -5.92 8.57
C GLU A 88 13.39 -7.21 8.96
N LEU A 89 13.71 -8.05 7.97
CA LEU A 89 14.32 -9.36 8.19
C LEU A 89 15.72 -9.41 7.56
N ILE A 90 16.71 -9.87 8.33
CA ILE A 90 18.01 -10.26 7.79
C ILE A 90 17.97 -11.76 7.58
N ILE A 91 17.98 -12.19 6.31
CA ILE A 91 17.75 -13.58 5.92
C ILE A 91 19.03 -14.16 5.33
N LEU A 92 19.41 -15.34 5.83
CA LEU A 92 20.41 -16.17 5.19
C LEU A 92 19.71 -17.08 4.18
N ALA A 93 20.07 -16.93 2.90
CA ALA A 93 19.55 -17.73 1.80
C ALA A 93 20.67 -18.02 0.79
N SER A 94 20.57 -19.13 0.07
CA SER A 94 21.57 -19.53 -0.92
C SER A 94 20.95 -19.92 -2.25
N ILE A 95 21.64 -19.65 -3.35
CA ILE A 95 21.28 -20.20 -4.66
C ILE A 95 21.72 -21.66 -4.66
N ARG A 96 20.83 -22.58 -5.04
CA ARG A 96 21.19 -24.01 -5.15
C ARG A 96 22.40 -24.14 -6.08
N GLY A 97 23.54 -24.62 -5.55
CA GLY A 97 24.80 -24.80 -6.28
C GLY A 97 25.98 -23.97 -5.77
N THR A 98 25.76 -23.01 -4.86
CA THR A 98 26.86 -22.25 -4.23
C THR A 98 27.36 -22.97 -2.96
N PRO A 99 28.62 -23.43 -2.89
CA PRO A 99 29.17 -24.01 -1.67
C PRO A 99 29.29 -22.95 -0.57
N ARG A 100 28.79 -23.24 0.64
CA ARG A 100 29.03 -22.37 1.82
C ARG A 100 30.54 -22.38 2.14
N ARG A 101 31.21 -21.24 2.02
CA ARG A 101 32.53 -21.05 2.66
C ARG A 101 32.29 -20.87 4.16
N ARG A 102 32.77 -21.84 4.95
CA ARG A 102 32.88 -21.70 6.40
C ARG A 102 33.98 -20.72 6.76
#